data_AF-A0A6A6SF54-F1
#
_entry.id   AF-A0A6A6SF54-F1
#
_cell.length_a   1.000
_cell.length_b   1.000
_cell.length_c   1.000
_cell.angle_alpha   90.00
_cell.angle_beta   90.00
_cell.angle_gamma   90.00
#
_symmetry.space_group_name_H-M   'P 1'
#
loop_
_entity.id
_entity.type
_entity.pdbx_description
1 polymer ?
#
loop_
_entity_poly.entity_id
_entity_poly.type
_entity_poly.pdbx_seq_one_letter_code
_entity_poly.pdbx_strand_id
1 'polypeptide(L)'
;MTSWSSRYTFPDWSDCEKVKERADALPDMIHVPFEQSVEDVALQGWEDNWIAKAEYTGPRLQEPKIDFVYNWVNGSQLELKSTMHPYEINSSLNDPDGIWVSSHGTNRYREWDELRYSMRSVEKYAGSFMNRIQILVNAFQEPSKADMSSKMSKQRPQWLRGKSRKVQVLSQEEFFGPEERNCLPSFDSLTIENQLYNTKSETDRLFALSDDMILGKPHTAADLYSPLFGHTMSFKDNAYNTLKPPTQADADRFGEKPFLIYTSWLLNRRFGARKRKGQVHFGHSLSRSIAREAITSFPRPALRSAYQRFRGETGFQLYSWYVMFHYTMERHREALLWSYIMLRSDQNDDGYLDWKERKKILDELAEGMGNQTPEQYRNRTYYRVGELLEKAGLQSPKVNTEILWTAMDGPIMIKNLDCDAFDTEDCLAPGFSMPSSDTAARTPVFSSAAIFDRIARESPRCGDCLVKLILNRSRSGLGPLLPDIGKKSKQRATVVKALMKYQYTIVQPDAAFYMVTDAEQAEHTLVKPYLKHGKKVGQICLNDDVVTEDEGELQKLRNVMSKFFEGLLPEPSSFEK
;
A
#
# COMPACT_ATOMS: atom_id res chain seq x y z
N MET A 1 -4.83 -21.22 5.71
CA MET A 1 -6.12 -21.08 5.02
C MET A 1 -7.03 -22.12 5.59
N THR A 2 -8.30 -21.82 5.72
CA THR A 2 -9.29 -22.89 5.92
C THR A 2 -9.39 -23.61 4.58
N SER A 3 -9.32 -24.93 4.60
CA SER A 3 -9.51 -25.71 3.39
C SER A 3 -10.90 -25.42 2.82
N TRP A 4 -10.99 -25.15 1.52
CA TRP A 4 -12.26 -25.07 0.82
C TRP A 4 -13.17 -26.26 1.19
N SER A 5 -14.42 -25.95 1.49
CA SER A 5 -15.45 -26.93 1.82
C SER A 5 -16.68 -26.68 0.96
N SER A 6 -17.10 -27.66 0.17
CA SER A 6 -18.35 -27.58 -0.59
C SER A 6 -19.61 -27.58 0.29
N ARG A 7 -19.45 -27.89 1.59
CA ARG A 7 -20.49 -27.80 2.62
C ARG A 7 -20.50 -26.44 3.32
N TYR A 8 -19.65 -25.50 2.91
CA TYR A 8 -19.69 -24.14 3.42
C TYR A 8 -21.01 -23.47 3.03
N THR A 9 -21.58 -22.73 3.97
CA THR A 9 -22.71 -21.83 3.77
C THR A 9 -22.26 -20.44 4.18
N PHE A 10 -22.79 -19.41 3.51
CA PHE A 10 -22.55 -18.06 3.96
C PHE A 10 -23.10 -17.87 5.39
N PRO A 11 -22.44 -17.05 6.23
CA PRO A 11 -22.92 -16.73 7.56
C PRO A 11 -24.29 -16.05 7.51
N ASP A 12 -25.04 -16.22 8.60
CA ASP A 12 -26.29 -15.49 8.78
C ASP A 12 -26.01 -14.00 9.02
N TRP A 13 -26.97 -13.16 8.68
CA TRP A 13 -26.87 -11.71 8.90
C TRP A 13 -26.58 -11.36 10.37
N SER A 14 -27.15 -12.12 11.32
CA SER A 14 -26.96 -11.91 12.75
C SER A 14 -25.50 -12.11 13.19
N ASP A 15 -24.71 -12.91 12.48
CA ASP A 15 -23.28 -13.08 12.76
C ASP A 15 -22.48 -11.85 12.31
N CYS A 16 -22.88 -11.23 11.20
CA CYS A 16 -22.27 -9.98 10.75
C CYS A 16 -22.67 -8.78 11.63
N GLU A 17 -23.89 -8.76 12.17
CA GLU A 17 -24.29 -7.76 13.17
C GLU A 17 -23.42 -7.81 14.43
N LYS A 18 -23.12 -9.01 14.96
CA LYS A 18 -22.19 -9.15 16.10
C LYS A 18 -20.79 -8.59 15.78
N VAL A 19 -20.32 -8.74 14.54
CA VAL A 19 -19.04 -8.15 14.09
C VAL A 19 -19.11 -6.62 14.13
N LYS A 20 -20.22 -6.02 13.68
CA LYS A 20 -20.44 -4.57 13.76
C LYS A 20 -20.48 -4.06 15.20
N GLU A 21 -21.24 -4.72 16.08
CA GLU A 21 -21.31 -4.37 17.50
C GLU A 21 -19.93 -4.42 18.16
N ARG A 22 -19.15 -5.46 17.84
CA ARG A 22 -17.77 -5.57 18.31
C ARG A 22 -16.89 -4.45 17.74
N ALA A 23 -17.02 -4.12 16.46
CA ALA A 23 -16.27 -3.03 15.85
C ALA A 23 -16.52 -1.71 16.57
N ASP A 24 -17.77 -1.44 16.95
CA ASP A 24 -18.14 -0.21 17.65
C ASP A 24 -17.47 -0.07 19.03
N ALA A 25 -17.20 -1.19 19.70
CA ALA A 25 -16.47 -1.25 20.96
C ALA A 25 -14.93 -1.11 20.83
N LEU A 26 -14.35 -1.28 19.64
CA LEU A 26 -12.90 -1.15 19.41
C LEU A 26 -12.48 0.31 19.26
N PRO A 27 -11.25 0.73 19.60
CA PRO A 27 -10.80 2.10 19.30
C PRO A 27 -10.62 2.33 17.79
N ASP A 28 -10.61 3.60 17.36
CA ASP A 28 -10.33 3.95 15.96
C ASP A 28 -8.91 3.60 15.56
N MET A 29 -7.97 3.72 16.49
CA MET A 29 -6.55 3.46 16.25
C MET A 29 -5.85 2.96 17.51
N ILE A 30 -4.76 2.23 17.30
CA ILE A 30 -3.82 1.80 18.35
C ILE A 30 -2.39 2.15 17.93
N HIS A 31 -1.49 2.22 18.91
CA HIS A 31 -0.06 2.43 18.68
C HIS A 31 0.67 1.11 18.88
N VAL A 32 1.41 0.67 17.86
CA VAL A 32 2.25 -0.53 17.92
C VAL A 32 3.71 -0.10 18.13
N PRO A 33 4.35 -0.49 19.25
CA PRO A 33 5.77 -0.20 19.50
C PRO A 33 6.68 -0.84 18.45
N PHE A 34 7.82 -0.21 18.16
CA PHE A 34 8.75 -0.74 17.14
C PHE A 34 9.30 -2.10 17.52
N GLU A 35 9.51 -2.37 18.81
CA GLU A 35 9.96 -3.65 19.34
C GLU A 35 9.03 -4.79 18.91
N GLN A 36 7.73 -4.56 18.95
CA GLN A 36 6.72 -5.52 18.48
C GLN A 36 6.65 -5.54 16.95
N SER A 37 6.70 -4.38 16.30
CA SER A 37 6.63 -4.30 14.84
C SER A 37 7.80 -5.00 14.14
N VAL A 38 8.95 -5.17 14.79
CA VAL A 38 10.17 -5.71 14.16
C VAL A 38 10.63 -7.05 14.73
N GLU A 39 9.77 -7.70 15.51
CA GLU A 39 10.05 -9.01 16.11
C GLU A 39 10.38 -10.06 15.03
N ASP A 40 9.69 -10.00 13.89
CA ASP A 40 9.85 -10.90 12.74
C ASP A 40 11.02 -10.53 11.81
N VAL A 41 11.71 -9.42 12.06
CA VAL A 41 12.81 -8.94 11.22
C VAL A 41 14.14 -9.49 11.72
N ALA A 42 14.83 -10.25 10.88
CA ALA A 42 16.17 -10.75 11.13
C ALA A 42 17.22 -9.94 10.36
N LEU A 43 18.28 -9.52 11.03
CA LEU A 43 19.44 -8.86 10.42
C LEU A 43 20.53 -9.89 10.12
N GLN A 44 21.19 -9.75 8.97
CA GLN A 44 22.28 -10.61 8.49
C GLN A 44 23.67 -9.97 8.71
N GLY A 45 23.72 -8.74 9.23
CA GLY A 45 24.93 -8.05 9.66
C GLY A 45 25.45 -6.98 8.70
N TRP A 46 24.85 -6.84 7.52
CA TRP A 46 25.20 -5.79 6.55
C TRP A 46 24.26 -4.58 6.62
N GLU A 47 23.06 -4.77 7.19
CA GLU A 47 21.97 -3.79 7.18
C GLU A 47 22.35 -2.53 7.94
N ASP A 48 23.09 -2.63 9.04
CA ASP A 48 23.50 -1.45 9.79
C ASP A 48 24.42 -0.53 8.97
N ASN A 49 25.39 -1.10 8.23
CA ASN A 49 26.28 -0.31 7.39
C ASN A 49 25.52 0.28 6.18
N TRP A 50 24.57 -0.49 5.63
CA TRP A 50 23.67 0.00 4.60
C TRP A 50 22.86 1.21 5.09
N ILE A 51 22.11 1.06 6.19
CA ILE A 51 21.28 2.13 6.75
C ILE A 51 22.14 3.33 7.20
N ALA A 52 23.24 3.10 7.90
CA ALA A 52 24.03 4.16 8.49
C ALA A 52 24.82 4.96 7.45
N LYS A 53 25.35 4.32 6.39
CA LYS A 53 26.29 4.94 5.45
C LYS A 53 25.85 4.92 3.99
N ALA A 54 24.77 4.23 3.65
CA ALA A 54 24.37 3.90 2.27
C ALA A 54 25.44 3.10 1.52
N GLU A 55 26.14 2.22 2.24
CA GLU A 55 27.20 1.37 1.69
C GLU A 55 26.86 -0.11 1.87
N TYR A 56 26.60 -0.78 0.75
CA TYR A 56 26.39 -2.23 0.75
C TYR A 56 27.73 -2.98 0.79
N THR A 57 27.94 -3.75 1.86
CA THR A 57 29.13 -4.60 2.08
C THR A 57 28.74 -6.05 2.38
N GLY A 58 27.50 -6.43 2.05
CA GLY A 58 26.97 -7.78 2.29
C GLY A 58 27.32 -8.79 1.18
N PRO A 59 26.81 -10.02 1.29
CA PRO A 59 26.97 -11.05 0.27
C PRO A 59 26.23 -10.69 -1.03
N ARG A 60 26.43 -11.46 -2.11
CA ARG A 60 25.59 -11.31 -3.29
C ARG A 60 24.13 -11.67 -2.95
N LEU A 61 23.21 -10.73 -3.08
CA LEU A 61 21.79 -10.95 -2.84
C LEU A 61 21.15 -11.73 -4.00
N GLN A 62 20.08 -12.46 -3.68
CA GLN A 62 19.26 -13.16 -4.65
C GLN A 62 18.06 -12.30 -5.07
N GLU A 63 17.64 -12.44 -6.33
CA GLU A 63 16.41 -11.80 -6.82
C GLU A 63 15.22 -12.20 -5.95
N PRO A 64 14.47 -11.24 -5.37
CA PRO A 64 13.36 -11.57 -4.50
C PRO A 64 12.22 -12.18 -5.31
N LYS A 65 11.53 -13.14 -4.70
CA LYS A 65 10.34 -13.76 -5.28
C LYS A 65 9.09 -13.00 -4.81
N ILE A 66 8.19 -12.71 -5.75
CA ILE A 66 7.00 -11.88 -5.53
C ILE A 66 5.75 -12.64 -5.97
N ASP A 67 4.70 -12.61 -5.15
CA ASP A 67 3.40 -13.13 -5.55
C ASP A 67 2.62 -12.09 -6.37
N PHE A 68 1.90 -12.53 -7.38
CA PHE A 68 0.97 -11.70 -8.12
C PHE A 68 -0.45 -12.04 -7.65
N VAL A 69 -1.16 -11.08 -7.07
CA VAL A 69 -2.46 -11.31 -6.45
C VAL A 69 -3.51 -10.52 -7.20
N TYR A 70 -4.44 -11.23 -7.84
CA TYR A 70 -5.51 -10.65 -8.63
C TYR A 70 -6.81 -10.62 -7.84
N ASN A 71 -7.48 -9.47 -7.83
CA ASN A 71 -8.92 -9.42 -7.58
C ASN A 71 -9.64 -9.65 -8.91
N TRP A 72 -10.53 -10.63 -8.97
CA TRP A 72 -11.27 -10.95 -10.19
C TRP A 72 -12.67 -11.47 -9.88
N VAL A 73 -13.63 -11.06 -10.70
CA VAL A 73 -15.03 -11.51 -10.62
C VAL A 73 -15.55 -11.75 -12.04
N ASN A 74 -16.19 -12.91 -12.27
CA ASN A 74 -16.97 -13.09 -13.49
C ASN A 74 -18.40 -12.61 -13.21
N GLY A 75 -18.65 -11.34 -13.49
CA GLY A 75 -19.95 -10.75 -13.25
C GLY A 75 -21.06 -11.24 -14.20
N SER A 76 -20.71 -11.86 -15.33
CA SER A 76 -21.67 -12.44 -16.27
C SER A 76 -22.20 -13.81 -15.83
N GLN A 77 -21.64 -14.40 -14.77
CA GLN A 77 -22.05 -15.71 -14.27
C GLN A 77 -23.41 -15.64 -13.57
N LEU A 78 -24.41 -16.38 -14.08
CA LEU A 78 -25.78 -16.38 -13.56
C LEU A 78 -25.87 -16.83 -12.10
N GLU A 79 -25.13 -17.86 -11.70
CA GLU A 79 -25.15 -18.34 -10.31
C GLU A 79 -24.59 -17.31 -9.33
N LEU A 80 -23.59 -16.52 -9.75
CA LEU A 80 -23.09 -15.40 -8.94
C LEU A 80 -24.16 -14.32 -8.81
N LYS A 81 -24.79 -13.91 -9.92
CA LYS A 81 -25.88 -12.92 -9.90
C LYS A 81 -27.02 -13.36 -8.99
N SER A 82 -27.47 -14.62 -9.09
CA SER A 82 -28.50 -15.17 -8.21
C SER A 82 -28.07 -15.24 -6.74
N THR A 83 -26.79 -15.50 -6.46
CA THR A 83 -26.23 -15.48 -5.09
C THR A 83 -26.19 -14.06 -4.53
N MET A 84 -25.86 -13.06 -5.35
CA MET A 84 -25.69 -11.67 -4.97
C MET A 84 -27.03 -10.93 -4.80
N HIS A 85 -28.02 -11.26 -5.61
CA HIS A 85 -29.30 -10.53 -5.70
C HIS A 85 -30.04 -10.34 -4.36
N PRO A 86 -30.14 -11.34 -3.45
CA PRO A 86 -30.77 -11.12 -2.14
C PRO A 86 -30.03 -10.08 -1.27
N TYR A 87 -28.71 -9.96 -1.44
CA TYR A 87 -27.92 -8.95 -0.73
C TYR A 87 -28.10 -7.57 -1.36
N GLU A 88 -28.20 -7.48 -2.69
CA GLU A 88 -28.50 -6.22 -3.38
C GLU A 88 -29.84 -5.66 -2.92
N ILE A 89 -30.92 -6.46 -2.94
CA ILE A 89 -32.27 -6.02 -2.51
C ILE A 89 -32.30 -5.50 -1.08
N ASN A 90 -31.50 -6.10 -0.19
CA ASN A 90 -31.46 -5.74 1.23
C ASN A 90 -30.40 -4.67 1.57
N SER A 91 -29.68 -4.14 0.58
CA SER A 91 -28.65 -3.13 0.80
C SER A 91 -29.24 -1.79 1.23
N SER A 92 -28.52 -1.06 2.10
CA SER A 92 -28.86 0.31 2.49
C SER A 92 -28.72 1.32 1.36
N LEU A 93 -28.08 0.93 0.26
CA LEU A 93 -27.90 1.78 -0.92
C LEU A 93 -29.13 1.81 -1.84
N ASN A 94 -30.09 0.89 -1.65
CA ASN A 94 -31.30 0.88 -2.45
C ASN A 94 -32.18 2.08 -2.16
N ASP A 95 -32.45 2.86 -3.20
CA ASP A 95 -33.51 3.84 -3.20
C ASP A 95 -34.88 3.19 -3.44
N PRO A 96 -35.98 3.81 -2.96
CA PRO A 96 -37.34 3.30 -3.18
C PRO A 96 -37.72 3.14 -4.65
N ASP A 97 -37.07 3.90 -5.54
CA ASP A 97 -37.33 3.90 -6.99
C ASP A 97 -36.54 2.81 -7.73
N GLY A 98 -35.68 2.05 -7.03
CA GLY A 98 -34.89 0.95 -7.59
C GLY A 98 -33.78 1.39 -8.57
N ILE A 99 -33.40 2.66 -8.54
CA ILE A 99 -32.41 3.26 -9.45
C ILE A 99 -31.01 2.68 -9.19
N TRP A 100 -30.64 2.48 -7.93
CA TRP A 100 -29.36 1.89 -7.56
C TRP A 100 -29.23 0.45 -8.08
N VAL A 101 -30.26 -0.39 -7.87
CA VAL A 101 -30.26 -1.79 -8.31
C VAL A 101 -30.19 -1.87 -9.84
N SER A 102 -30.94 -1.03 -10.55
CA SER A 102 -30.96 -1.01 -12.02
C SER A 102 -29.65 -0.49 -12.62
N SER A 103 -28.95 0.43 -11.96
CA SER A 103 -27.67 0.98 -12.42
C SER A 103 -26.44 0.18 -11.99
N HIS A 104 -26.54 -0.70 -10.98
CA HIS A 104 -25.42 -1.51 -10.49
C HIS A 104 -25.13 -2.79 -11.30
N GLY A 105 -25.97 -3.15 -12.28
CA GLY A 105 -25.99 -4.50 -12.87
C GLY A 105 -25.36 -4.74 -14.25
N THR A 106 -25.18 -3.72 -15.11
CA THR A 106 -24.88 -3.98 -16.54
C THR A 106 -23.42 -3.72 -16.96
N ASN A 107 -22.79 -2.64 -16.48
CA ASN A 107 -21.45 -2.26 -16.97
C ASN A 107 -20.27 -2.88 -16.18
N ARG A 108 -20.44 -3.13 -14.88
CA ARG A 108 -19.34 -3.55 -13.98
C ARG A 108 -18.96 -5.04 -14.07
N TYR A 109 -19.60 -5.78 -14.97
CA TYR A 109 -19.60 -7.24 -14.98
C TYR A 109 -19.32 -7.85 -16.36
N ARG A 110 -19.01 -7.00 -17.34
CA ARG A 110 -18.53 -7.43 -18.66
C ARG A 110 -17.07 -7.86 -18.54
N GLU A 111 -16.72 -8.89 -19.31
CA GLU A 111 -15.39 -9.49 -19.36
C GLU A 111 -14.99 -9.59 -20.84
N TRP A 112 -13.78 -9.10 -21.13
CA TRP A 112 -13.11 -9.05 -22.42
C TRP A 112 -11.87 -9.98 -22.47
N ASP A 113 -11.77 -10.96 -21.56
CA ASP A 113 -10.61 -11.83 -21.31
C ASP A 113 -9.41 -11.08 -20.66
N GLU A 114 -9.64 -9.96 -19.97
CA GLU A 114 -8.58 -9.12 -19.38
C GLU A 114 -7.67 -9.93 -18.45
N LEU A 115 -8.24 -10.72 -17.53
CA LEU A 115 -7.44 -11.52 -16.60
C LEU A 115 -6.53 -12.51 -17.35
N ARG A 116 -7.02 -13.11 -18.43
CA ARG A 116 -6.27 -14.07 -19.24
C ARG A 116 -5.01 -13.43 -19.79
N TYR A 117 -5.16 -12.28 -20.41
CA TYR A 117 -4.05 -11.56 -21.03
C TYR A 117 -3.17 -10.87 -20.00
N SER A 118 -3.72 -10.38 -18.89
CA SER A 118 -2.93 -9.91 -17.76
C SER A 118 -2.01 -11.01 -17.23
N MET A 119 -2.51 -12.24 -17.04
CA MET A 119 -1.68 -13.38 -16.60
C MET A 119 -0.62 -13.79 -17.65
N ARG A 120 -0.95 -13.74 -18.95
CA ARG A 120 0.07 -13.89 -20.03
C ARG A 120 1.17 -12.85 -19.89
N SER A 121 0.80 -11.61 -19.60
CA SER A 121 1.75 -10.50 -19.44
C SER A 121 2.68 -10.72 -18.25
N VAL A 122 2.17 -11.23 -17.13
CA VAL A 122 2.97 -11.58 -15.94
C VAL A 122 3.93 -12.71 -16.25
N GLU A 123 3.50 -13.79 -16.91
CA GLU A 123 4.41 -14.87 -17.28
C GLU A 123 5.52 -14.39 -18.23
N LYS A 124 5.15 -13.59 -19.25
CA LYS A 124 6.08 -13.07 -20.26
C LYS A 124 7.07 -12.07 -19.68
N TYR A 125 6.60 -11.13 -18.86
CA TYR A 125 7.39 -9.96 -18.45
C TYR A 125 7.90 -10.00 -17.02
N ALA A 126 7.36 -10.85 -16.15
CA ALA A 126 7.75 -11.00 -14.76
C ALA A 126 8.05 -12.45 -14.35
N GLY A 127 7.98 -13.41 -15.28
CA GLY A 127 8.10 -14.85 -14.98
C GLY A 127 9.41 -15.29 -14.31
N SER A 128 10.49 -14.51 -14.43
CA SER A 128 11.79 -14.80 -13.82
C SER A 128 11.80 -14.63 -12.29
N PHE A 129 11.01 -13.71 -11.76
CA PHE A 129 10.91 -13.42 -10.32
C PHE A 129 9.53 -13.70 -9.72
N MET A 130 8.52 -13.98 -10.56
CA MET A 130 7.21 -14.46 -10.12
C MET A 130 7.36 -15.72 -9.24
N ASN A 131 6.76 -15.66 -8.05
CA ASN A 131 6.65 -16.80 -7.14
C ASN A 131 5.43 -17.66 -7.46
N ARG A 132 4.25 -17.03 -7.46
CA ARG A 132 2.94 -17.63 -7.79
C ARG A 132 1.94 -16.53 -8.15
N ILE A 133 0.85 -16.94 -8.76
CA ILE A 133 -0.34 -16.14 -9.01
C ILE A 133 -1.45 -16.62 -8.09
N GLN A 134 -2.14 -15.70 -7.42
CA GLN A 134 -3.31 -15.96 -6.59
C GLN A 134 -4.48 -15.16 -7.13
N ILE A 135 -5.55 -15.83 -7.56
CA ILE A 135 -6.76 -15.21 -8.11
C ILE A 135 -7.82 -15.27 -7.01
N LEU A 136 -8.19 -14.11 -6.49
CA LEU A 136 -9.17 -13.95 -5.43
C LEU A 136 -10.55 -13.79 -6.06
N VAL A 137 -11.49 -14.64 -5.63
CA VAL A 137 -12.78 -14.81 -6.28
C VAL A 137 -13.93 -14.85 -5.29
N ASN A 138 -15.13 -14.61 -5.78
CA ASN A 138 -16.35 -14.88 -5.00
C ASN A 138 -16.69 -16.38 -4.99
N ALA A 139 -17.31 -16.82 -3.90
CA ALA A 139 -18.07 -18.06 -3.86
C ALA A 139 -19.50 -17.81 -4.37
N PHE A 140 -20.13 -18.83 -4.94
CA PHE A 140 -21.49 -18.79 -5.44
C PHE A 140 -22.23 -20.11 -5.15
N GLN A 141 -23.53 -20.01 -4.96
CA GLN A 141 -24.39 -21.16 -4.72
C GLN A 141 -24.73 -21.85 -6.04
N GLU A 142 -24.47 -23.16 -6.12
CA GLU A 142 -24.91 -23.96 -7.27
C GLU A 142 -26.43 -24.11 -7.27
N PRO A 143 -27.07 -24.21 -8.46
CA PRO A 143 -28.50 -24.48 -8.56
C PRO A 143 -28.85 -25.76 -7.79
N SER A 144 -29.85 -25.67 -6.92
CA SER A 144 -30.34 -26.85 -6.20
C SER A 144 -30.92 -27.85 -7.19
N LYS A 145 -30.35 -29.06 -7.24
CA LYS A 145 -31.03 -30.20 -7.86
C LYS A 145 -32.06 -30.71 -6.86
N ALA A 146 -33.26 -31.08 -7.33
CA ALA A 146 -34.48 -31.31 -6.54
C ALA A 146 -34.41 -32.26 -5.31
N ASP A 147 -33.26 -32.83 -4.97
CA ASP A 147 -33.04 -33.74 -3.83
C ASP A 147 -31.66 -33.56 -3.15
N MET A 148 -30.94 -32.45 -3.35
CA MET A 148 -29.65 -32.21 -2.69
C MET A 148 -29.54 -30.84 -2.04
N SER A 149 -28.90 -30.79 -0.86
CA SER A 149 -28.53 -29.54 -0.18
C SER A 149 -27.78 -28.62 -1.14
N SER A 150 -28.05 -27.31 -1.06
CA SER A 150 -27.34 -26.29 -1.82
C SER A 150 -25.82 -26.45 -1.63
N LYS A 151 -25.11 -26.60 -2.75
CA LYS A 151 -23.67 -26.77 -2.76
C LYS A 151 -23.01 -25.45 -3.09
N MET A 152 -22.02 -25.04 -2.31
CA MET A 152 -21.22 -23.87 -2.64
C MET A 152 -20.12 -24.26 -3.63
N SER A 153 -19.82 -23.35 -4.56
CA SER A 153 -18.69 -23.40 -5.49
C SER A 153 -17.98 -22.06 -5.51
N LYS A 154 -16.77 -22.01 -6.05
CA LYS A 154 -16.02 -20.76 -6.23
C LYS A 154 -15.83 -20.44 -7.70
N GLN A 155 -15.86 -19.15 -8.04
CA GLN A 155 -15.66 -18.76 -9.44
C GLN A 155 -14.29 -19.22 -9.92
N ARG A 156 -14.22 -19.53 -11.22
CA ARG A 156 -12.99 -19.95 -11.86
C ARG A 156 -12.99 -19.49 -13.32
N PRO A 157 -11.90 -18.88 -13.81
CA PRO A 157 -11.79 -18.57 -15.23
C PRO A 157 -11.87 -19.84 -16.08
N GLN A 158 -12.70 -19.84 -17.12
CA GLN A 158 -12.98 -21.04 -17.91
C GLN A 158 -11.77 -21.54 -18.71
N TRP A 159 -10.90 -20.61 -19.16
CA TRP A 159 -9.66 -20.89 -19.89
C TRP A 159 -8.54 -21.42 -18.98
N LEU A 160 -8.66 -21.29 -17.66
CA LEU A 160 -7.62 -21.67 -16.71
C LEU A 160 -7.50 -23.19 -16.63
N ARG A 161 -6.29 -23.71 -16.89
CA ARG A 161 -5.90 -25.12 -16.72
C ARG A 161 -6.20 -25.59 -15.29
N GLY A 162 -6.25 -26.90 -15.06
CA GLY A 162 -6.54 -27.51 -13.75
C GLY A 162 -5.55 -27.15 -12.61
N LYS A 163 -5.39 -28.05 -11.64
CA LYS A 163 -4.56 -27.78 -10.46
C LYS A 163 -3.10 -27.47 -10.85
N SER A 164 -2.59 -26.30 -10.43
CA SER A 164 -1.22 -25.86 -10.62
C SER A 164 -0.62 -25.46 -9.28
N ARG A 165 0.68 -25.71 -9.06
CA ARG A 165 1.39 -25.20 -7.89
C ARG A 165 1.66 -23.69 -8.01
N LYS A 166 1.74 -23.16 -9.23
CA LYS A 166 2.03 -21.75 -9.51
C LYS A 166 0.79 -20.86 -9.53
N VAL A 167 -0.40 -21.41 -9.70
CA VAL A 167 -1.65 -20.62 -9.75
C VAL A 167 -2.66 -21.17 -8.76
N GLN A 168 -3.15 -20.30 -7.88
CA GLN A 168 -4.16 -20.62 -6.88
C GLN A 168 -5.41 -19.79 -7.15
N VAL A 169 -6.59 -20.41 -7.07
CA VAL A 169 -7.87 -19.70 -7.07
C VAL A 169 -8.40 -19.80 -5.65
N LEU A 170 -8.61 -18.66 -5.00
CA LEU A 170 -8.95 -18.56 -3.59
C LEU A 170 -10.27 -17.80 -3.45
N SER A 171 -11.27 -18.44 -2.86
CA SER A 171 -12.50 -17.74 -2.48
C SER A 171 -12.33 -16.96 -1.17
N GLN A 172 -13.22 -16.01 -0.94
CA GLN A 172 -13.13 -15.07 0.20
C GLN A 172 -13.00 -15.76 1.55
N GLU A 173 -13.75 -16.82 1.80
CA GLU A 173 -13.70 -17.59 3.05
C GLU A 173 -12.41 -18.40 3.22
N GLU A 174 -11.58 -18.57 2.18
CA GLU A 174 -10.27 -19.20 2.31
C GLU A 174 -9.24 -18.23 2.92
N PHE A 175 -9.37 -16.92 2.64
CA PHE A 175 -8.38 -15.91 3.02
C PHE A 175 -8.87 -14.79 3.98
N PHE A 176 -10.17 -14.48 4.10
CA PHE A 176 -10.63 -13.48 5.08
C PHE A 176 -10.21 -13.87 6.50
N GLY A 177 -10.03 -12.90 7.38
CA GLY A 177 -9.76 -13.14 8.79
C GLY A 177 -10.93 -13.85 9.51
N PRO A 178 -10.70 -14.55 10.63
CA PRO A 178 -11.74 -15.33 11.29
C PRO A 178 -12.99 -14.51 11.68
N GLU A 179 -12.81 -13.25 12.05
CA GLU A 179 -13.91 -12.37 12.44
C GLU A 179 -14.61 -11.80 11.21
N GLU A 180 -13.85 -11.33 10.24
CA GLU A 180 -14.33 -10.74 9.00
C GLU A 180 -15.12 -11.75 8.15
N ARG A 181 -14.81 -13.05 8.25
CA ARG A 181 -15.57 -14.12 7.58
C ARG A 181 -17.03 -14.17 7.98
N ASN A 182 -17.39 -13.74 9.18
CA ASN A 182 -18.77 -13.70 9.64
C ASN A 182 -19.60 -12.64 8.90
N CYS A 183 -18.95 -11.79 8.10
CA CYS A 183 -19.59 -10.81 7.22
C CYS A 183 -19.52 -11.17 5.73
N LEU A 184 -19.14 -12.39 5.36
CA LEU A 184 -19.21 -12.81 3.95
C LEU A 184 -20.65 -13.09 3.49
N PRO A 185 -20.93 -13.02 2.17
CA PRO A 185 -20.05 -12.62 1.06
C PRO A 185 -19.84 -11.10 0.94
N SER A 186 -18.69 -10.66 0.44
CA SER A 186 -18.48 -9.24 0.07
C SER A 186 -18.35 -9.08 -1.44
N PHE A 187 -18.91 -8.02 -1.99
CA PHE A 187 -18.78 -7.62 -3.40
C PHE A 187 -18.03 -6.30 -3.53
N ASP A 188 -17.49 -5.80 -2.42
CA ASP A 188 -16.69 -4.59 -2.37
C ASP A 188 -15.20 -4.92 -2.38
N SER A 189 -14.56 -4.50 -3.47
CA SER A 189 -13.10 -4.50 -3.62
C SER A 189 -12.34 -3.92 -2.41
N LEU A 190 -12.77 -2.84 -1.76
CA LEU A 190 -12.02 -2.28 -0.62
C LEU A 190 -12.05 -3.24 0.59
N THR A 191 -13.19 -3.88 0.85
CA THR A 191 -13.30 -4.95 1.84
C THR A 191 -12.36 -6.11 1.52
N ILE A 192 -12.31 -6.54 0.26
CA ILE A 192 -11.44 -7.63 -0.21
C ILE A 192 -9.96 -7.24 -0.12
N GLU A 193 -9.60 -6.03 -0.55
CA GLU A 193 -8.24 -5.49 -0.57
C GLU A 193 -7.66 -5.33 0.85
N ASN A 194 -8.51 -4.97 1.81
CA ASN A 194 -8.14 -4.94 3.23
C ASN A 194 -7.80 -6.32 3.81
N GLN A 195 -8.05 -7.42 3.08
CA GLN A 195 -7.79 -8.79 3.52
C GLN A 195 -6.61 -9.46 2.79
N LEU A 196 -5.94 -8.76 1.85
CA LEU A 196 -4.87 -9.35 1.03
C LEU A 196 -3.70 -9.91 1.83
N TYR A 197 -3.38 -9.31 2.98
CA TYR A 197 -2.31 -9.78 3.86
C TYR A 197 -2.55 -11.18 4.45
N ASN A 198 -3.78 -11.70 4.37
CA ASN A 198 -4.13 -13.03 4.84
C ASN A 198 -3.89 -14.12 3.79
N THR A 199 -3.67 -13.76 2.53
CA THR A 199 -3.23 -14.71 1.49
C THR A 199 -1.90 -15.35 1.91
N LYS A 200 -1.81 -16.68 1.81
CA LYS A 200 -0.65 -17.43 2.33
C LYS A 200 0.40 -17.62 1.25
N SER A 201 1.65 -17.41 1.63
CA SER A 201 2.81 -17.59 0.76
C SER A 201 4.09 -17.74 1.57
N GLU A 202 5.13 -18.22 0.89
CA GLU A 202 6.50 -18.32 1.41
C GLU A 202 7.24 -16.97 1.34
N THR A 203 6.69 -16.00 0.61
CA THR A 203 7.22 -14.64 0.51
C THR A 203 6.26 -13.65 1.15
N ASP A 204 6.81 -12.65 1.83
CA ASP A 204 6.07 -11.52 2.37
C ASP A 204 5.65 -10.51 1.27
N ARG A 205 6.26 -10.60 0.08
CA ARG A 205 6.11 -9.63 -0.99
C ARG A 205 5.02 -10.04 -1.97
N LEU A 206 4.10 -9.13 -2.23
CA LEU A 206 3.05 -9.30 -3.23
C LEU A 206 2.91 -8.06 -4.10
N PHE A 207 2.46 -8.29 -5.33
CA PHE A 207 2.04 -7.27 -6.28
C PHE A 207 0.54 -7.47 -6.54
N ALA A 208 -0.26 -6.56 -6.01
CA ALA A 208 -1.71 -6.61 -6.14
C ALA A 208 -2.13 -5.98 -7.48
N LEU A 209 -3.02 -6.66 -8.19
CA LEU A 209 -3.51 -6.29 -9.51
C LEU A 209 -5.03 -6.46 -9.56
N SER A 210 -5.68 -5.61 -10.35
CA SER A 210 -6.96 -5.94 -10.96
C SER A 210 -6.72 -6.74 -12.25
N ASP A 211 -7.75 -7.43 -12.72
CA ASP A 211 -7.75 -8.15 -13.99
C ASP A 211 -7.43 -7.27 -15.21
N ASP A 212 -7.86 -6.01 -15.16
CA ASP A 212 -7.67 -4.97 -16.19
C ASP A 212 -6.25 -4.35 -16.26
N MET A 213 -5.31 -4.82 -15.42
CA MET A 213 -3.93 -4.31 -15.35
C MET A 213 -2.94 -5.25 -16.04
N ILE A 214 -2.22 -4.75 -17.06
CA ILE A 214 -1.37 -5.55 -17.95
C ILE A 214 0.06 -5.01 -17.94
N LEU A 215 1.05 -5.90 -17.85
CA LEU A 215 2.46 -5.54 -18.03
C LEU A 215 2.79 -5.41 -19.53
N GLY A 216 3.46 -4.33 -19.93
CA GLY A 216 3.79 -4.04 -21.33
C GLY A 216 5.28 -4.14 -21.69
N LYS A 217 6.16 -4.28 -20.69
CA LYS A 217 7.63 -4.39 -20.85
C LYS A 217 8.22 -5.41 -19.89
N PRO A 218 9.39 -6.02 -20.19
CA PRO A 218 10.09 -6.89 -19.24
C PRO A 218 10.43 -6.16 -17.94
N HIS A 219 9.86 -6.63 -16.83
CA HIS A 219 10.13 -6.13 -15.49
C HIS A 219 11.28 -6.91 -14.86
N THR A 220 11.94 -6.26 -13.92
CA THR A 220 12.78 -6.86 -12.90
C THR A 220 12.03 -6.88 -11.58
N ALA A 221 12.49 -7.66 -10.60
CA ALA A 221 11.93 -7.57 -9.27
C ALA A 221 12.05 -6.14 -8.70
N ALA A 222 13.17 -5.46 -8.95
CA ALA A 222 13.44 -4.10 -8.46
C ALA A 222 12.47 -3.04 -9.03
N ASP A 223 11.77 -3.31 -10.13
CA ASP A 223 10.67 -2.44 -10.57
C ASP A 223 9.50 -2.42 -9.58
N LEU A 224 9.35 -3.47 -8.76
CA LEU A 224 8.28 -3.64 -7.77
C LEU A 224 8.79 -3.60 -6.32
N TYR A 225 9.87 -4.30 -6.03
CA TYR A 225 10.47 -4.43 -4.70
C TYR A 225 11.96 -4.79 -4.79
N SER A 226 12.79 -4.18 -3.94
CA SER A 226 14.16 -4.65 -3.71
C SER A 226 14.49 -4.76 -2.21
N PRO A 227 15.38 -5.69 -1.82
CA PRO A 227 15.85 -5.78 -0.43
C PRO A 227 16.55 -4.53 0.11
N LEU A 228 17.14 -3.70 -0.77
CA LEU A 228 17.89 -2.50 -0.39
C LEU A 228 17.05 -1.22 -0.35
N PHE A 229 15.96 -1.16 -1.12
CA PHE A 229 15.15 0.06 -1.23
C PHE A 229 13.65 -0.16 -0.97
N GLY A 230 13.24 -1.38 -0.61
CA GLY A 230 11.88 -1.69 -0.23
C GLY A 230 10.88 -1.66 -1.39
N HIS A 231 9.63 -1.33 -1.07
CA HIS A 231 8.51 -1.32 -2.01
C HIS A 231 8.55 -0.10 -2.92
N THR A 232 8.25 -0.32 -4.19
CA THR A 232 8.03 0.75 -5.16
C THR A 232 6.61 1.32 -5.01
N MET A 233 6.52 2.64 -4.87
CA MET A 233 5.27 3.39 -4.72
C MET A 233 5.20 4.52 -5.75
N SER A 234 3.99 4.81 -6.19
CA SER A 234 3.71 5.90 -7.13
C SER A 234 2.43 6.61 -6.74
N PHE A 235 2.41 7.92 -6.91
CA PHE A 235 1.32 8.79 -6.46
C PHE A 235 0.79 9.67 -7.59
N LYS A 236 -0.52 9.91 -7.55
CA LYS A 236 -1.22 10.94 -8.32
C LYS A 236 -0.85 12.33 -7.79
N ASP A 237 -1.25 13.38 -8.52
CA ASP A 237 -1.03 14.76 -8.09
C ASP A 237 -2.04 15.25 -7.05
N ASN A 238 -3.22 14.61 -6.94
CA ASN A 238 -4.20 14.96 -5.92
C ASN A 238 -3.69 14.59 -4.52
N ALA A 239 -4.01 15.44 -3.54
CA ALA A 239 -3.65 15.23 -2.15
C ALA A 239 -4.77 15.65 -1.20
N TYR A 240 -4.85 14.96 -0.06
CA TYR A 240 -5.90 15.13 0.94
C TYR A 240 -5.27 15.44 2.30
N ASN A 241 -5.85 16.40 3.01
CA ASN A 241 -5.49 16.76 4.38
C ASN A 241 -6.78 17.01 5.18
N THR A 242 -7.38 15.95 5.71
CA THR A 242 -8.68 16.03 6.39
C THR A 242 -8.49 16.27 7.88
N LEU A 243 -8.70 17.50 8.35
CA LEU A 243 -8.45 17.88 9.76
C LEU A 243 -9.64 17.58 10.69
N LYS A 244 -10.86 17.69 10.17
CA LYS A 244 -12.10 17.48 10.92
C LYS A 244 -12.69 16.11 10.59
N PRO A 245 -13.49 15.51 11.49
CA PRO A 245 -14.24 14.30 11.16
C PRO A 245 -15.03 14.47 9.85
N PRO A 246 -14.98 13.50 8.93
CA PRO A 246 -15.73 13.56 7.67
C PRO A 246 -17.24 13.67 7.89
N THR A 247 -17.92 14.37 6.97
CA THR A 247 -19.35 14.69 7.05
C THR A 247 -20.17 13.90 6.04
N GLN A 248 -21.50 13.92 6.12
CA GLN A 248 -22.36 13.28 5.10
C GLN A 248 -22.06 13.80 3.69
N ALA A 249 -21.83 15.10 3.53
CA ALA A 249 -21.44 15.68 2.24
C ALA A 249 -20.12 15.13 1.69
N ASP A 250 -19.23 14.62 2.56
CA ASP A 250 -18.02 13.91 2.13
C ASP A 250 -18.30 12.46 1.73
N ALA A 251 -19.29 11.81 2.36
CA ALA A 251 -19.76 10.46 2.01
C ALA A 251 -20.45 10.43 0.64
N ASP A 252 -21.19 11.49 0.29
CA ASP A 252 -21.95 11.59 -0.96
C ASP A 252 -21.06 11.92 -2.18
N ARG A 253 -19.74 12.06 -2.01
CA ARG A 253 -18.82 12.36 -3.12
C ARG A 253 -18.60 11.14 -4.00
N PHE A 254 -18.50 11.38 -5.30
CA PHE A 254 -18.27 10.33 -6.29
C PHE A 254 -16.89 9.65 -6.18
N GLY A 255 -16.87 8.34 -6.45
CA GLY A 255 -15.67 7.52 -6.63
C GLY A 255 -14.94 7.23 -5.32
N GLU A 256 -13.60 7.25 -5.36
CA GLU A 256 -12.76 6.93 -4.20
C GLU A 256 -12.63 8.07 -3.16
N LYS A 257 -13.18 9.25 -3.45
CA LYS A 257 -12.99 10.46 -2.64
C LYS A 257 -13.45 10.31 -1.19
N PRO A 258 -14.63 9.72 -0.86
CA PRO A 258 -15.06 9.56 0.53
C PRO A 258 -14.04 8.78 1.37
N PHE A 259 -13.50 7.70 0.81
CA PHE A 259 -12.57 6.79 1.49
C PHE A 259 -11.19 7.42 1.68
N LEU A 260 -10.71 8.20 0.70
CA LEU A 260 -9.47 8.97 0.80
C LEU A 260 -9.60 10.06 1.88
N ILE A 261 -10.73 10.76 1.94
CA ILE A 261 -11.01 11.78 2.97
C ILE A 261 -11.00 11.15 4.36
N TYR A 262 -11.72 10.04 4.54
CA TYR A 262 -11.81 9.32 5.82
C TYR A 262 -10.47 8.76 6.27
N THR A 263 -9.74 8.09 5.36
CA THR A 263 -8.44 7.52 5.69
C THR A 263 -7.39 8.61 5.96
N SER A 264 -7.44 9.74 5.24
CA SER A 264 -6.60 10.92 5.52
C SER A 264 -6.86 11.47 6.93
N TRP A 265 -8.12 11.51 7.37
CA TRP A 265 -8.48 11.92 8.73
C TRP A 265 -7.90 10.99 9.80
N LEU A 266 -8.00 9.67 9.61
CA LEU A 266 -7.41 8.69 10.52
C LEU A 266 -5.88 8.81 10.60
N LEU A 267 -5.21 8.92 9.44
CA LEU A 267 -3.76 9.10 9.37
C LEU A 267 -3.31 10.43 9.99
N ASN A 268 -4.08 11.51 9.83
CA ASN A 268 -3.80 12.79 10.47
C ASN A 268 -3.83 12.68 12.00
N ARG A 269 -4.78 11.92 12.56
CA ARG A 269 -4.84 11.70 14.01
C ARG A 269 -3.66 10.85 14.52
N ARG A 270 -3.19 9.88 13.73
CA ARG A 270 -2.07 9.00 14.12
C ARG A 270 -0.69 9.64 13.93
N PHE A 271 -0.48 10.37 12.85
CA PHE A 271 0.85 10.85 12.41
C PHE A 271 0.95 12.37 12.24
N GLY A 272 -0.13 13.10 12.56
CA GLY A 272 -0.20 14.53 12.42
C GLY A 272 -0.71 15.01 11.06
N ALA A 273 -1.18 16.26 11.08
CA ALA A 273 -1.83 16.92 9.95
C ALA A 273 -0.87 17.18 8.78
N ARG A 274 -1.19 16.63 7.59
CA ARG A 274 -0.48 16.96 6.34
C ARG A 274 -1.23 16.51 5.09
N LYS A 275 -0.82 17.07 3.95
CA LYS A 275 -1.27 16.63 2.62
C LYS A 275 -0.67 15.26 2.29
N ARG A 276 -1.54 14.29 1.99
CA ARG A 276 -1.18 12.93 1.58
C ARG A 276 -1.74 12.63 0.20
N LYS A 277 -0.87 12.23 -0.73
CA LYS A 277 -1.23 12.00 -2.14
C LYS A 277 -1.97 10.68 -2.35
N GLY A 278 -2.92 10.66 -3.28
CA GLY A 278 -3.53 9.40 -3.73
C GLY A 278 -2.53 8.54 -4.50
N GLN A 279 -2.64 7.23 -4.45
CA GLN A 279 -1.81 6.33 -5.26
C GLN A 279 -2.29 6.28 -6.72
N VAL A 280 -1.38 6.04 -7.67
CA VAL A 280 -1.73 5.85 -9.10
C VAL A 280 -2.56 4.57 -9.29
N HIS A 281 -3.37 4.51 -10.35
CA HIS A 281 -4.24 3.36 -10.61
C HIS A 281 -3.53 2.29 -11.46
N PHE A 282 -2.53 1.62 -10.87
CA PHE A 282 -1.76 0.52 -11.47
C PHE A 282 -1.38 -0.48 -10.37
N GLY A 283 -0.70 -1.58 -10.74
CA GLY A 283 -0.37 -2.63 -9.76
C GLY A 283 0.41 -2.10 -8.55
N HIS A 284 0.11 -2.66 -7.39
CA HIS A 284 0.59 -2.17 -6.10
C HIS A 284 1.56 -3.14 -5.44
N SER A 285 2.79 -2.68 -5.20
CA SER A 285 3.78 -3.44 -4.43
C SER A 285 3.51 -3.33 -2.94
N LEU A 286 3.34 -4.47 -2.28
CA LEU A 286 2.97 -4.55 -0.86
C LEU A 286 3.78 -5.60 -0.12
N SER A 287 3.83 -5.41 1.20
CA SER A 287 4.26 -6.40 2.18
C SER A 287 3.06 -6.88 2.96
N ARG A 288 2.92 -8.19 3.16
CA ARG A 288 1.85 -8.74 3.99
C ARG A 288 2.01 -8.32 5.45
N SER A 289 3.23 -8.32 5.98
CA SER A 289 3.50 -7.92 7.36
C SER A 289 3.18 -6.43 7.59
N ILE A 290 3.58 -5.54 6.68
CA ILE A 290 3.27 -4.11 6.77
C ILE A 290 1.78 -3.86 6.52
N ALA A 291 1.16 -4.51 5.53
CA ALA A 291 -0.27 -4.36 5.25
C ALA A 291 -1.12 -4.81 6.44
N ARG A 292 -0.77 -5.95 7.07
CA ARG A 292 -1.42 -6.40 8.30
C ARG A 292 -1.30 -5.33 9.38
N GLU A 293 -0.08 -4.88 9.67
CA GLU A 293 0.17 -3.89 10.72
C GLU A 293 -0.59 -2.57 10.46
N ALA A 294 -0.56 -2.08 9.21
CA ALA A 294 -1.24 -0.84 8.82
C ALA A 294 -2.76 -0.93 9.00
N ILE A 295 -3.39 -2.04 8.57
CA ILE A 295 -4.83 -2.24 8.70
C ILE A 295 -5.22 -2.46 10.16
N THR A 296 -4.54 -3.37 10.89
CA THR A 296 -4.89 -3.69 12.27
C THR A 296 -4.55 -2.57 13.26
N SER A 297 -3.73 -1.58 12.85
CA SER A 297 -3.53 -0.35 13.62
C SER A 297 -4.78 0.53 13.70
N PHE A 298 -5.81 0.26 12.87
CA PHE A 298 -7.11 0.93 12.89
C PHE A 298 -8.24 -0.10 13.12
N PRO A 299 -8.36 -0.69 14.33
CA PRO A 299 -9.16 -1.90 14.52
C PRO A 299 -10.66 -1.68 14.30
N ARG A 300 -11.27 -0.59 14.79
CA ARG A 300 -12.67 -0.26 14.47
C ARG A 300 -12.87 -0.04 12.95
N PRO A 301 -12.13 0.86 12.27
CA PRO A 301 -12.24 1.05 10.82
C PRO A 301 -12.03 -0.23 10.01
N ALA A 302 -11.07 -1.07 10.37
CA ALA A 302 -10.79 -2.33 9.70
C ALA A 302 -11.97 -3.30 9.80
N LEU A 303 -12.50 -3.50 11.02
CA LEU A 303 -13.62 -4.43 11.23
C LEU A 303 -14.94 -3.89 10.67
N ARG A 304 -15.18 -2.57 10.73
CA ARG A 304 -16.30 -1.93 10.03
C ARG A 304 -16.19 -2.06 8.51
N SER A 305 -14.98 -2.09 7.96
CA SER A 305 -14.81 -2.32 6.52
C SER A 305 -15.30 -3.72 6.13
N ALA A 306 -15.08 -4.74 6.97
CA ALA A 306 -15.59 -6.10 6.72
C ALA A 306 -17.12 -6.20 6.66
N TYR A 307 -17.83 -5.29 7.33
CA TYR A 307 -19.30 -5.21 7.32
C TYR A 307 -19.86 -4.72 5.98
N GLN A 308 -19.05 -4.08 5.13
CA GLN A 308 -19.50 -3.59 3.82
C GLN A 308 -19.49 -4.70 2.77
N ARG A 309 -20.69 -5.00 2.27
CA ARG A 309 -20.91 -5.93 1.16
C ARG A 309 -20.79 -5.19 -0.17
N PHE A 310 -21.33 -3.97 -0.24
CA PHE A 310 -21.26 -3.11 -1.42
C PHE A 310 -20.58 -1.79 -1.08
N ARG A 311 -19.84 -1.27 -2.06
CA ARG A 311 -19.07 -0.04 -1.89
C ARG A 311 -20.00 1.13 -1.59
N GLY A 312 -19.81 1.74 -0.41
CA GLY A 312 -20.55 2.94 0.01
C GLY A 312 -21.65 2.71 1.04
N GLU A 313 -21.99 1.47 1.40
CA GLU A 313 -23.11 1.14 2.30
C GLU A 313 -23.08 1.87 3.66
N THR A 314 -21.87 2.14 4.19
CA THR A 314 -21.70 2.88 5.45
C THR A 314 -21.07 4.27 5.24
N GLY A 315 -21.03 4.77 4.02
CA GLY A 315 -20.46 6.07 3.62
C GLY A 315 -18.91 6.14 3.63
N PHE A 316 -18.27 5.59 4.66
CA PHE A 316 -16.82 5.60 4.82
C PHE A 316 -16.25 4.22 5.09
N GLN A 317 -15.02 4.02 4.62
CA GLN A 317 -14.27 2.77 4.73
C GLN A 317 -12.78 3.06 4.73
N LEU A 318 -12.00 2.17 5.34
CA LEU A 318 -10.55 2.27 5.31
C LEU A 318 -10.06 1.94 3.90
N TYR A 319 -9.43 2.92 3.24
CA TYR A 319 -8.95 2.76 1.88
C TYR A 319 -7.58 2.06 1.87
N SER A 320 -7.54 0.84 1.33
CA SER A 320 -6.45 -0.13 1.49
C SER A 320 -5.08 0.39 1.08
N TRP A 321 -4.93 0.83 -0.17
CA TRP A 321 -3.62 1.24 -0.71
C TRP A 321 -3.10 2.50 -0.03
N TYR A 322 -4.00 3.46 0.19
CA TYR A 322 -3.70 4.74 0.81
C TYR A 322 -3.22 4.57 2.24
N VAL A 323 -3.88 3.74 3.06
CA VAL A 323 -3.40 3.47 4.42
C VAL A 323 -2.08 2.72 4.39
N MET A 324 -1.91 1.68 3.58
CA MET A 324 -0.68 0.88 3.56
C MET A 324 0.55 1.69 3.12
N PHE A 325 0.44 2.51 2.07
CA PHE A 325 1.55 3.31 1.55
C PHE A 325 1.94 4.42 2.53
N HIS A 326 0.97 5.21 2.99
CA HIS A 326 1.26 6.32 3.91
C HIS A 326 1.70 5.82 5.28
N TYR A 327 1.13 4.72 5.78
CA TYR A 327 1.59 4.11 7.03
C TYR A 327 3.05 3.69 6.94
N THR A 328 3.47 3.07 5.83
CA THR A 328 4.88 2.70 5.59
C THR A 328 5.79 3.92 5.67
N MET A 329 5.48 4.98 4.91
CA MET A 329 6.31 6.19 4.89
C MET A 329 6.36 6.90 6.25
N GLU A 330 5.23 6.95 6.96
CA GLU A 330 5.12 7.58 8.27
C GLU A 330 5.83 6.77 9.36
N ARG A 331 5.78 5.42 9.32
CA ARG A 331 6.51 4.58 10.27
C ARG A 331 8.02 4.66 10.06
N HIS A 332 8.49 4.77 8.82
CA HIS A 332 9.91 5.05 8.56
C HIS A 332 10.34 6.40 9.16
N ARG A 333 9.54 7.46 8.94
CA ARG A 333 9.77 8.79 9.53
C ARG A 333 9.76 8.74 11.07
N GLU A 334 8.76 8.09 11.64
CA GLU A 334 8.60 7.95 13.08
C GLU A 334 9.78 7.20 13.70
N ALA A 335 10.30 6.15 13.05
CA ALA A 335 11.48 5.42 13.49
C ALA A 335 12.73 6.32 13.56
N LEU A 336 12.91 7.22 12.58
CA LEU A 336 14.02 8.18 12.57
C LEU A 336 13.92 9.20 13.71
N LEU A 337 12.72 9.76 13.92
CA LEU A 337 12.48 10.73 15.00
C LEU A 337 12.61 10.08 16.37
N TRP A 338 12.05 8.88 16.54
CA TRP A 338 12.15 8.09 17.75
C TRP A 338 13.61 7.75 18.05
N SER A 339 14.33 7.24 17.05
CA SER A 339 15.76 6.97 17.15
C SER A 339 16.55 8.18 17.61
N TYR A 340 16.32 9.35 17.01
CA TYR A 340 17.10 10.53 17.32
C TYR A 340 16.76 11.12 18.70
N ILE A 341 15.48 11.37 19.00
CA ILE A 341 15.07 12.05 20.24
C ILE A 341 15.06 11.09 21.44
N MET A 342 14.37 9.96 21.32
CA MET A 342 14.13 9.06 22.45
C MET A 342 15.34 8.19 22.79
N LEU A 343 16.17 7.84 21.81
CA LEU A 343 17.23 6.85 22.02
C LEU A 343 18.63 7.45 21.92
N ARG A 344 18.92 8.24 20.90
CA ARG A 344 20.27 8.75 20.63
C ARG A 344 20.60 9.99 21.48
N SER A 345 19.64 10.90 21.63
CA SER A 345 19.86 12.18 22.30
C SER A 345 19.82 12.09 23.82
N ASP A 346 18.87 11.30 24.35
CA ASP A 346 18.84 10.87 25.75
C ASP A 346 19.95 9.84 25.97
N GLN A 347 21.14 10.27 26.38
CA GLN A 347 22.32 9.42 26.51
C GLN A 347 22.33 8.59 27.79
N ASN A 348 21.65 9.05 28.83
CA ASN A 348 21.60 8.42 30.14
C ASN A 348 20.36 7.53 30.35
N ASP A 349 19.44 7.47 29.38
CA ASP A 349 18.20 6.67 29.38
C ASP A 349 17.23 7.07 30.51
N ASP A 350 17.22 8.34 30.92
CA ASP A 350 16.38 8.82 32.03
C ASP A 350 15.05 9.47 31.58
N GLY A 351 14.79 9.52 30.27
CA GLY A 351 13.59 10.08 29.68
C GLY A 351 13.56 11.61 29.61
N TYR A 352 14.67 12.28 29.89
CA TYR A 352 14.73 13.73 30.04
C TYR A 352 15.97 14.33 29.37
N LEU A 353 15.76 15.28 28.45
CA LEU A 353 16.87 15.95 27.79
C LEU A 353 17.42 17.08 28.67
N ASP A 354 18.45 16.78 29.45
CA ASP A 354 19.14 17.78 30.27
C ASP A 354 19.88 18.82 29.41
N TRP A 355 20.40 19.89 30.03
CA TRP A 355 21.10 20.94 29.27
C TRP A 355 22.28 20.41 28.43
N LYS A 356 23.02 19.40 28.90
CA LYS A 356 24.16 18.86 28.17
C LYS A 356 23.69 18.14 26.89
N GLU A 357 22.59 17.42 26.97
CA GLU A 357 21.97 16.72 25.84
C GLU A 357 21.29 17.70 24.87
N ARG A 358 20.55 18.68 25.39
CA ARG A 358 19.95 19.76 24.59
C ARG A 358 21.02 20.55 23.84
N LYS A 359 22.11 20.95 24.51
CA LYS A 359 23.23 21.65 23.88
C LYS A 359 23.82 20.84 22.73
N LYS A 360 23.97 19.52 22.90
CA LYS A 360 24.45 18.66 21.82
C LYS A 360 23.51 18.69 20.61
N ILE A 361 22.18 18.63 20.81
CA ILE A 361 21.22 18.75 19.71
C ILE A 361 21.37 20.09 18.99
N LEU A 362 21.56 21.20 19.74
CA LEU A 362 21.77 22.54 19.16
C LEU A 362 23.04 22.60 18.32
N ASP A 363 24.15 22.05 18.82
CA ASP A 363 25.42 22.01 18.10
C ASP A 363 25.30 21.20 16.79
N GLU A 364 24.57 20.09 16.82
CA GLU A 364 24.32 19.24 15.64
C GLU A 364 23.39 19.92 14.61
N LEU A 365 22.38 20.65 15.08
CA LEU A 365 21.52 21.47 14.21
C LEU A 365 22.33 22.58 13.55
N ALA A 366 23.17 23.28 14.31
CA ALA A 366 24.05 24.33 13.78
C ALA A 366 25.03 23.79 12.73
N GLU A 367 25.60 22.59 12.95
CA GLU A 367 26.44 21.90 11.97
C GLU A 367 25.66 21.63 10.66
N GLY A 368 24.44 21.11 10.76
CA GLY A 368 23.59 20.80 9.61
C GLY A 368 23.13 22.05 8.83
N MET A 369 22.83 23.14 9.53
CA MET A 369 22.47 24.45 8.94
C MET A 369 23.67 25.16 8.32
N GLY A 370 24.87 24.97 8.87
CA GLY A 370 26.09 25.60 8.38
C GLY A 370 26.65 24.98 7.08
N ASN A 371 26.23 23.76 6.74
CA ASN A 371 26.57 23.13 5.47
C ASN A 371 25.81 23.77 4.29
N GLN A 372 26.30 23.52 3.07
CA GLN A 372 25.52 23.84 1.86
C GLN A 372 24.13 23.19 1.90
N THR A 373 23.21 23.70 1.07
CA THR A 373 21.84 23.16 1.04
C THR A 373 21.90 21.64 0.83
N PRO A 374 20.97 20.85 1.42
CA PRO A 374 21.03 19.40 1.34
C PRO A 374 21.09 18.84 -0.08
N GLU A 375 20.53 19.57 -1.05
CA GLU A 375 20.51 19.23 -2.46
C GLU A 375 21.92 19.33 -3.10
N GLN A 376 22.81 20.15 -2.53
CA GLN A 376 24.21 20.31 -2.93
C GLN A 376 25.16 19.48 -2.06
N TYR A 377 24.89 19.38 -0.76
CA TYR A 377 25.78 18.72 0.19
C TYR A 377 25.61 17.18 0.17
N ARG A 378 24.39 16.66 0.14
CA ARG A 378 24.16 15.20 0.23
C ARG A 378 24.27 14.53 -1.13
N ASN A 379 24.85 13.33 -1.14
CA ASN A 379 24.75 12.43 -2.27
C ASN A 379 23.31 11.91 -2.37
N ARG A 380 22.76 11.98 -3.56
CA ARG A 380 21.36 11.65 -3.86
C ARG A 380 21.26 10.18 -4.26
N THR A 381 20.91 9.33 -3.31
CA THR A 381 20.87 7.85 -3.46
C THR A 381 19.88 7.43 -4.54
N TYR A 382 18.76 8.15 -4.67
CA TYR A 382 17.76 7.89 -5.70
C TYR A 382 18.28 7.93 -7.15
N TYR A 383 19.38 8.65 -7.45
CA TYR A 383 20.03 8.60 -8.78
C TYR A 383 20.93 7.38 -8.99
N ARG A 384 21.24 6.63 -7.92
CA ARG A 384 22.19 5.51 -7.94
C ARG A 384 21.55 4.17 -7.59
N VAL A 385 20.22 4.08 -7.58
CA VAL A 385 19.52 2.84 -7.21
C VAL A 385 19.96 1.67 -8.07
N GLY A 386 20.00 1.83 -9.40
CA GLY A 386 20.45 0.76 -10.31
C GLY A 386 21.87 0.29 -10.00
N GLU A 387 22.83 1.22 -9.92
CA GLU A 387 24.24 0.91 -9.59
C GLU A 387 24.37 0.17 -8.24
N LEU A 388 23.64 0.62 -7.21
CA LEU A 388 23.70 0.02 -5.88
C LEU A 388 23.05 -1.37 -5.83
N LEU A 389 22.00 -1.60 -6.61
CA LEU A 389 21.40 -2.92 -6.78
C LEU A 389 22.34 -3.88 -7.50
N GLU A 390 22.95 -3.43 -8.60
CA GLU A 390 23.92 -4.23 -9.36
C GLU A 390 25.14 -4.59 -8.51
N LYS A 391 25.64 -3.66 -7.70
CA LYS A 391 26.73 -3.91 -6.74
C LYS A 391 26.35 -4.98 -5.70
N ALA A 392 25.07 -5.06 -5.32
CA ALA A 392 24.56 -6.09 -4.42
C ALA A 392 24.21 -7.41 -5.14
N GLY A 393 24.38 -7.47 -6.47
CA GLY A 393 24.10 -8.66 -7.29
C GLY A 393 22.67 -8.79 -7.78
N LEU A 394 21.86 -7.74 -7.64
CA LEU A 394 20.48 -7.64 -8.10
C LEU A 394 20.40 -6.93 -9.46
N GLN A 395 19.32 -7.12 -10.19
CA GLN A 395 19.04 -6.40 -11.43
C GLN A 395 18.53 -4.99 -11.14
N SER A 396 19.00 -4.04 -11.95
CA SER A 396 18.46 -2.67 -11.99
C SER A 396 17.02 -2.64 -12.53
N PRO A 397 16.17 -1.69 -12.06
CA PRO A 397 14.85 -1.43 -12.65
C PRO A 397 14.95 -1.21 -14.16
N LYS A 398 14.02 -1.81 -14.92
CA LYS A 398 13.97 -1.69 -16.39
C LYS A 398 12.79 -0.86 -16.88
N VAL A 399 11.78 -0.70 -16.04
CA VAL A 399 10.52 -0.02 -16.34
C VAL A 399 10.42 1.25 -15.51
N ASN A 400 10.45 1.12 -14.20
CA ASN A 400 10.35 2.23 -13.26
C ASN A 400 11.73 2.88 -13.02
N THR A 401 12.32 3.39 -14.10
CA THR A 401 13.67 3.97 -14.12
C THR A 401 13.71 5.42 -13.60
N GLU A 402 12.59 6.14 -13.67
CA GLU A 402 12.45 7.49 -13.14
C GLU A 402 12.15 7.45 -11.64
N ILE A 403 13.22 7.29 -10.85
CA ILE A 403 13.14 7.23 -9.39
C ILE A 403 13.17 8.66 -8.83
N LEU A 404 12.12 9.01 -8.10
CA LEU A 404 11.93 10.33 -7.54
C LEU A 404 12.56 10.46 -6.15
N TRP A 405 12.56 9.39 -5.34
CA TRP A 405 13.07 9.41 -3.97
C TRP A 405 13.26 8.00 -3.39
N THR A 406 14.16 7.86 -2.42
CA THR A 406 14.31 6.62 -1.64
C THR A 406 14.28 6.92 -0.15
N ALA A 407 13.81 5.98 0.66
CA ALA A 407 13.84 6.09 2.12
C ALA A 407 15.28 6.27 2.68
N MET A 408 16.30 5.82 1.92
CA MET A 408 17.72 6.02 2.22
C MET A 408 18.19 7.47 2.16
N ASP A 409 17.45 8.33 1.45
CA ASP A 409 17.68 9.78 1.41
C ASP A 409 16.96 10.52 2.56
N GLY A 410 16.20 9.79 3.39
CA GLY A 410 15.31 10.31 4.43
C GLY A 410 13.83 10.18 4.03
N PRO A 411 12.88 10.63 4.88
CA PRO A 411 11.46 10.61 4.53
C PRO A 411 11.16 11.51 3.33
N ILE A 412 10.29 11.10 2.40
CA ILE A 412 9.93 11.91 1.22
C ILE A 412 9.47 13.33 1.58
N MET A 413 8.88 13.50 2.77
CA MET A 413 8.40 14.77 3.29
C MET A 413 9.48 15.86 3.36
N ILE A 414 10.78 15.49 3.36
CA ILE A 414 11.88 16.46 3.42
C ILE A 414 12.39 16.94 2.04
N LYS A 415 12.02 16.24 0.94
CA LYS A 415 12.62 16.44 -0.40
C LYS A 415 12.60 17.90 -0.88
N ASN A 416 11.47 18.58 -0.68
CA ASN A 416 11.27 19.98 -1.08
C ASN A 416 10.88 20.85 0.12
N LEU A 417 11.26 20.44 1.33
CA LEU A 417 10.91 21.18 2.54
C LEU A 417 11.91 22.31 2.77
N ASP A 418 11.37 23.51 2.93
CA ASP A 418 12.11 24.69 3.38
C ASP A 418 12.13 24.73 4.92
N CYS A 419 13.33 24.85 5.48
CA CYS A 419 13.58 24.84 6.93
C CYS A 419 14.20 26.15 7.43
N ASP A 420 14.18 27.22 6.64
CA ASP A 420 14.71 28.53 7.04
C ASP A 420 13.98 29.09 8.28
N ALA A 421 12.71 28.74 8.44
CA ALA A 421 11.89 29.11 9.59
C ALA A 421 11.93 28.07 10.74
N PHE A 422 12.92 27.17 10.77
CA PHE A 422 13.05 26.22 11.87
C PHE A 422 13.56 26.94 13.13
N ASP A 423 12.69 27.02 14.14
CA ASP A 423 13.01 27.61 15.44
C ASP A 423 13.00 26.52 16.53
N THR A 424 14.03 26.44 17.35
CA THR A 424 14.17 25.38 18.36
C THR A 424 13.19 25.51 19.51
N GLU A 425 12.78 26.73 19.83
CA GLU A 425 11.83 27.00 20.92
C GLU A 425 10.41 26.58 20.53
N ASP A 426 10.02 26.92 19.30
CA ASP A 426 8.72 26.54 18.74
C ASP A 426 8.66 25.05 18.42
N CYS A 427 9.73 24.49 17.84
CA CYS A 427 9.73 23.11 17.34
C CYS A 427 10.04 22.06 18.40
N LEU A 428 10.99 22.29 19.31
CA LEU A 428 11.39 21.29 20.30
C LEU A 428 10.68 21.55 21.62
N ALA A 429 10.95 22.70 22.26
CA ALA A 429 10.25 23.13 23.46
C ALA A 429 10.59 24.58 23.81
N PRO A 430 9.69 25.34 24.46
CA PRO A 430 10.03 26.64 25.01
C PRO A 430 11.14 26.53 26.06
N GLY A 431 12.17 27.36 25.93
CA GLY A 431 13.41 27.33 26.71
C GLY A 431 14.44 26.30 26.27
N PHE A 432 14.27 25.64 25.13
CA PHE A 432 15.13 24.52 24.73
C PHE A 432 16.61 24.94 24.60
N SER A 433 16.87 26.13 24.03
CA SER A 433 18.21 26.68 23.87
C SER A 433 18.79 27.37 25.11
N MET A 434 18.06 27.42 26.21
CA MET A 434 18.47 28.13 27.42
C MET A 434 18.97 27.17 28.51
N PRO A 435 20.19 27.37 29.05
CA PRO A 435 20.72 26.56 30.15
C PRO A 435 19.94 26.75 31.46
N SER A 436 19.36 27.93 31.67
CA SER A 436 18.64 28.28 32.90
C SER A 436 17.25 27.66 32.99
N SER A 437 16.70 27.14 31.90
CA SER A 437 15.28 26.73 31.81
C SER A 437 14.87 25.51 32.64
N ASP A 438 15.84 24.76 33.17
CA ASP A 438 15.62 23.60 34.05
C ASP A 438 16.56 23.57 35.27
N THR A 439 17.29 24.66 35.53
CA THR A 439 18.26 24.74 36.65
C THR A 439 17.63 24.60 38.03
N ALA A 440 16.41 25.10 38.24
CA ALA A 440 15.73 25.04 39.53
C ALA A 440 14.93 23.74 39.73
N ALA A 441 14.36 23.20 38.65
CA ALA A 441 13.57 21.97 38.64
C ALA A 441 13.44 21.44 37.20
N ARG A 442 13.19 20.12 37.05
CA ARG A 442 12.90 19.52 35.74
C ARG A 442 11.62 20.10 35.14
N THR A 443 11.76 20.70 33.97
CA THR A 443 10.63 21.23 33.19
C THR A 443 10.03 20.12 32.32
N PRO A 444 8.74 19.73 32.49
CA PRO A 444 8.16 18.55 31.81
C PRO A 444 8.25 18.56 30.28
N VAL A 445 8.28 19.75 29.66
CA VAL A 445 8.38 19.91 28.20
C VAL A 445 9.72 19.44 27.63
N PHE A 446 10.77 19.26 28.45
CA PHE A 446 12.05 18.68 28.03
C PHE A 446 12.11 17.15 28.17
N SER A 447 11.02 16.49 28.58
CA SER A 447 10.96 15.04 28.47
C SER A 447 11.08 14.62 27.00
N SER A 448 11.87 13.60 26.74
CA SER A 448 12.09 13.10 25.37
C SER A 448 10.76 12.68 24.73
N ALA A 449 9.84 12.11 25.52
CA ALA A 449 8.51 11.74 25.08
C ALA A 449 7.65 12.94 24.63
N ALA A 450 7.66 14.05 25.37
CA ALA A 450 6.91 15.25 25.01
C ALA A 450 7.44 15.89 23.72
N ILE A 451 8.77 15.98 23.59
CA ILE A 451 9.41 16.51 22.38
C ILE A 451 9.12 15.59 21.19
N PHE A 452 9.21 14.27 21.39
CA PHE A 452 8.93 13.29 20.35
C PHE A 452 7.48 13.39 19.86
N ASP A 453 6.48 13.41 20.74
CA ASP A 453 5.07 13.55 20.35
C ASP A 453 4.81 14.87 19.59
N ARG A 454 5.43 15.97 20.06
CA ARG A 454 5.35 17.27 19.40
C ARG A 454 5.84 17.21 17.95
N ILE A 455 7.05 16.70 17.71
CA ILE A 455 7.63 16.69 16.35
C ILE A 455 7.12 15.54 15.48
N ALA A 456 6.66 14.44 16.08
CA ALA A 456 6.13 13.31 15.35
C ALA A 456 4.71 13.58 14.86
N ARG A 457 3.86 14.22 15.68
CA ARG A 457 2.41 14.32 15.46
C ARG A 457 1.85 15.74 15.54
N GLU A 458 2.18 16.53 16.57
CA GLU A 458 1.55 17.85 16.76
C GLU A 458 2.00 18.87 15.72
N SER A 459 3.30 18.89 15.43
CA SER A 459 3.97 19.76 14.47
C SER A 459 4.86 18.93 13.54
N PRO A 460 4.29 18.14 12.60
CA PRO A 460 5.08 17.22 11.77
C PRO A 460 6.15 17.92 10.92
N ARG A 461 5.90 19.18 10.52
CA ARG A 461 6.88 20.01 9.80
C ARG A 461 8.17 20.21 10.62
N CYS A 462 8.07 20.40 11.93
CA CYS A 462 9.24 20.53 12.81
C CYS A 462 10.06 19.23 12.82
N GLY A 463 9.41 18.07 12.91
CA GLY A 463 10.11 16.79 12.82
C GLY A 463 10.75 16.55 11.45
N ASP A 464 10.07 16.95 10.37
CA ASP A 464 10.62 16.85 9.01
C ASP A 464 11.89 17.70 8.87
N CYS A 465 11.87 18.94 9.37
CA CYS A 465 13.04 19.82 9.36
C CYS A 465 14.16 19.33 10.27
N LEU A 466 13.86 18.83 11.47
CA LEU A 466 14.85 18.21 12.35
C LEU A 466 15.59 17.08 11.62
N VAL A 467 14.84 16.16 10.99
CA VAL A 467 15.43 15.07 10.22
C VAL A 467 16.27 15.60 9.05
N LYS A 468 15.76 16.58 8.29
CA LYS A 468 16.48 17.18 7.15
C LYS A 468 17.82 17.78 7.59
N LEU A 469 17.82 18.57 8.65
CA LEU A 469 19.01 19.27 9.16
C LEU A 469 20.03 18.31 9.75
N ILE A 470 19.59 17.34 10.56
CA ILE A 470 20.51 16.35 11.16
C ILE A 470 21.11 15.42 10.10
N LEU A 471 20.34 15.03 9.08
CA LEU A 471 20.92 14.28 7.94
C LEU A 471 21.94 15.11 7.17
N ASN A 472 21.77 16.44 7.07
CA ASN A 472 22.70 17.33 6.38
C ASN A 472 24.09 17.46 7.02
N ARG A 473 24.39 16.67 8.06
CA ARG A 473 25.73 16.52 8.64
C ARG A 473 26.57 15.45 7.95
N SER A 474 25.92 14.55 7.20
CA SER A 474 26.58 13.44 6.50
C SER A 474 26.33 13.52 5.00
N ARG A 475 27.27 13.02 4.19
CA ARG A 475 27.11 12.96 2.73
C ARG A 475 26.12 11.88 2.28
N SER A 476 25.91 10.83 3.06
CA SER A 476 25.07 9.68 2.69
C SER A 476 24.62 8.91 3.93
N GLY A 477 23.56 8.11 3.77
CA GLY A 477 23.02 7.28 4.84
C GLY A 477 22.24 8.07 5.90
N LEU A 478 21.77 7.33 6.90
CA LEU A 478 20.91 7.78 7.99
C LEU A 478 21.64 7.80 9.35
N GLY A 479 22.95 7.54 9.34
CA GLY A 479 23.81 7.39 10.52
C GLY A 479 23.69 8.48 11.60
N PRO A 480 23.60 9.79 11.24
CA PRO A 480 23.44 10.86 12.22
C PRO A 480 22.20 10.74 13.12
N LEU A 481 21.19 9.96 12.71
CA LEU A 481 19.95 9.77 13.46
C LEU A 481 19.97 8.51 14.35
N LEU A 482 20.96 7.63 14.20
CA LEU A 482 20.99 6.31 14.83
C LEU A 482 21.64 6.33 16.22
N PRO A 483 21.24 5.45 17.16
CA PRO A 483 21.90 5.33 18.45
C PRO A 483 23.34 4.87 18.29
N ASP A 484 24.19 5.16 19.28
CA ASP A 484 25.59 4.75 19.25
C ASP A 484 25.73 3.22 19.25
N ILE A 485 26.59 2.70 18.37
CA ILE A 485 26.76 1.25 18.19
C ILE A 485 27.41 0.56 19.40
N GLY A 486 28.28 1.25 20.13
CA GLY A 486 28.98 0.70 21.29
C GLY A 486 28.18 0.82 22.59
N LYS A 487 27.39 1.89 22.74
CA LYS A 487 26.63 2.17 23.96
C LYS A 487 25.18 1.66 23.93
N LYS A 488 24.52 1.71 22.78
CA LYS A 488 23.08 1.42 22.63
C LYS A 488 22.80 0.41 21.51
N SER A 489 23.58 -0.67 21.48
CA SER A 489 23.55 -1.69 20.41
C SER A 489 22.18 -2.35 20.23
N LYS A 490 21.47 -2.66 21.32
CA LYS A 490 20.12 -3.26 21.27
C LYS A 490 19.09 -2.30 20.67
N GLN A 491 19.06 -1.06 21.16
CA GLN A 491 18.17 -0.02 20.63
C GLN A 491 18.48 0.27 19.15
N ARG A 492 19.76 0.35 18.79
CA ARG A 492 20.20 0.51 17.41
C ARG A 492 19.72 -0.64 16.51
N ALA A 493 19.83 -1.88 16.97
CA ALA A 493 19.31 -3.03 16.22
C ALA A 493 17.80 -2.93 15.97
N THR A 494 17.00 -2.53 16.96
CA THR A 494 15.55 -2.28 16.79
C THR A 494 15.29 -1.20 15.74
N VAL A 495 16.02 -0.08 15.79
CA VAL A 495 15.91 1.01 14.81
C VAL A 495 16.28 0.53 13.40
N VAL A 496 17.40 -0.17 13.24
CA VAL A 496 17.84 -0.70 11.94
C VAL A 496 16.81 -1.65 11.36
N LYS A 497 16.26 -2.56 12.18
CA LYS A 497 15.18 -3.44 11.75
C LYS A 497 13.94 -2.65 11.30
N ALA A 498 13.56 -1.58 12.02
CA ALA A 498 12.43 -0.74 11.63
C ALA A 498 12.67 -0.04 10.29
N LEU A 499 13.85 0.55 10.09
CA LEU A 499 14.22 1.22 8.84
C LEU A 499 14.30 0.24 7.66
N MET A 500 14.78 -0.99 7.91
CA MET A 500 14.77 -2.08 6.92
C MET A 500 13.37 -2.64 6.64
N LYS A 501 12.44 -2.57 7.60
CA LYS A 501 11.05 -3.00 7.41
C LYS A 501 10.28 -1.98 6.56
N TYR A 502 10.40 -0.69 6.89
CA TYR A 502 9.59 0.38 6.30
C TYR A 502 10.30 1.15 5.18
N GLN A 503 11.38 0.63 4.60
CA GLN A 503 12.00 1.20 3.41
C GLN A 503 11.04 1.19 2.20
N TYR A 504 11.19 2.21 1.35
CA TYR A 504 10.40 2.39 0.15
C TYR A 504 11.15 3.21 -0.90
N THR A 505 10.68 3.10 -2.14
CA THR A 505 11.12 3.88 -3.30
C THR A 505 9.92 4.55 -3.92
N ILE A 506 10.02 5.84 -4.23
CA ILE A 506 8.98 6.57 -4.95
C ILE A 506 9.42 6.76 -6.39
N VAL A 507 8.57 6.40 -7.34
CA VAL A 507 8.86 6.47 -8.78
C VAL A 507 7.77 7.21 -9.52
N GLN A 508 8.14 7.82 -10.64
CA GLN A 508 7.21 8.16 -11.70
C GLN A 508 6.98 6.89 -12.52
N PRO A 509 5.77 6.30 -12.51
CA PRO A 509 5.54 5.02 -13.17
C PRO A 509 5.48 5.21 -14.68
N ASP A 510 6.12 4.30 -15.43
CA ASP A 510 5.92 4.16 -16.88
C ASP A 510 4.62 3.39 -17.11
N ALA A 511 3.50 4.10 -17.15
CA ALA A 511 2.18 3.49 -17.21
C ALA A 511 1.16 4.34 -17.98
N ALA A 512 0.15 3.69 -18.55
CA ALA A 512 -0.93 4.33 -19.30
C ALA A 512 -2.31 3.81 -18.85
N PHE A 513 -3.20 4.74 -18.52
CA PHE A 513 -4.57 4.47 -18.09
C PHE A 513 -5.56 4.83 -19.20
N TYR A 514 -6.52 3.95 -19.47
CA TYR A 514 -7.53 4.13 -20.52
C TYR A 514 -8.91 3.77 -19.99
N MET A 515 -9.87 4.68 -20.14
CA MET A 515 -11.30 4.37 -19.99
C MET A 515 -11.83 3.95 -21.36
N VAL A 516 -12.25 2.70 -21.49
CA VAL A 516 -12.78 2.13 -22.74
C VAL A 516 -14.26 2.47 -22.82
N THR A 517 -14.66 3.23 -23.83
CA THR A 517 -16.06 3.71 -23.98
C THR A 517 -16.81 3.00 -25.10
N ASP A 518 -16.11 2.70 -26.20
CA ASP A 518 -16.68 2.14 -27.42
C ASP A 518 -15.58 1.57 -28.34
N ALA A 519 -16.01 0.88 -29.40
CA ALA A 519 -15.10 0.20 -30.33
C ALA A 519 -14.21 1.15 -31.14
N GLU A 520 -14.71 2.33 -31.52
CA GLU A 520 -13.96 3.30 -32.31
C GLU A 520 -12.84 3.94 -31.48
N GLN A 521 -13.17 4.33 -30.25
CA GLN A 521 -12.24 4.83 -29.26
C GLN A 521 -11.17 3.80 -28.94
N ALA A 522 -11.54 2.54 -28.70
CA ALA A 522 -10.59 1.47 -28.40
C ALA A 522 -9.64 1.20 -29.60
N GLU A 523 -10.15 1.20 -30.83
CA GLU A 523 -9.29 1.01 -32.02
C GLU A 523 -8.30 2.19 -32.17
N HIS A 524 -8.74 3.43 -31.91
CA HIS A 524 -7.88 4.61 -32.02
C HIS A 524 -6.85 4.76 -30.89
N THR A 525 -7.23 4.43 -29.66
CA THR A 525 -6.40 4.69 -28.46
C THR A 525 -5.56 3.48 -28.02
N LEU A 526 -6.00 2.26 -28.34
CA LEU A 526 -5.33 1.01 -27.99
C LEU A 526 -4.74 0.32 -29.23
N VAL A 527 -5.58 -0.10 -30.19
CA VAL A 527 -5.11 -0.94 -31.31
C VAL A 527 -4.08 -0.22 -32.19
N LYS A 528 -4.40 0.97 -32.72
CA LYS A 528 -3.48 1.68 -33.62
C LYS A 528 -2.15 2.03 -32.93
N PRO A 529 -2.12 2.64 -31.72
CA PRO A 529 -0.85 3.02 -31.11
C PRO A 529 0.03 1.83 -30.75
N TYR A 530 -0.52 0.78 -30.14
CA TYR A 530 0.28 -0.35 -29.67
C TYR A 530 0.64 -1.33 -30.78
N LEU A 531 -0.31 -1.66 -31.67
CA LEU A 531 -0.09 -2.69 -32.69
C LEU A 531 0.43 -2.16 -34.02
N LYS A 532 0.05 -0.93 -34.42
CA LYS A 532 0.51 -0.34 -35.70
C LYS A 532 1.68 0.60 -35.53
N HIS A 533 1.69 1.41 -34.46
CA HIS A 533 2.74 2.42 -34.24
C HIS A 533 3.81 1.97 -33.23
N GLY A 534 3.70 0.76 -32.69
CA GLY A 534 4.73 0.19 -31.81
C GLY A 534 4.88 0.90 -30.46
N LYS A 535 3.85 1.58 -29.96
CA LYS A 535 3.85 2.17 -28.62
C LYS A 535 4.13 1.08 -27.59
N LYS A 536 5.03 1.37 -26.64
CA LYS A 536 5.33 0.50 -25.49
C LYS A 536 5.31 1.31 -24.21
N VAL A 537 4.57 0.82 -23.23
CA VAL A 537 4.54 1.37 -21.86
C VAL A 537 4.80 0.24 -20.88
N GLY A 538 5.27 0.58 -19.69
CA GLY A 538 5.55 -0.38 -18.64
C GLY A 538 4.31 -1.13 -18.18
N GLN A 539 3.23 -0.41 -17.89
CA GLN A 539 1.95 -0.95 -17.46
C GLN A 539 0.79 -0.30 -18.21
N ILE A 540 -0.24 -1.08 -18.51
CA ILE A 540 -1.50 -0.62 -19.12
C ILE A 540 -2.60 -0.95 -18.11
N CYS A 541 -3.43 0.02 -17.75
CA CYS A 541 -4.65 -0.22 -17.00
C CYS A 541 -5.83 0.21 -17.85
N LEU A 542 -6.79 -0.69 -17.99
CA LEU A 542 -8.02 -0.47 -18.72
C LEU A 542 -9.13 -0.30 -17.69
N ASN A 543 -10.16 0.49 -18.01
CA ASN A 543 -11.37 0.56 -17.20
C ASN A 543 -12.56 0.53 -18.15
N ASP A 544 -13.50 -0.40 -17.94
CA ASP A 544 -14.74 -0.46 -18.73
C ASP A 544 -15.65 0.71 -18.31
N ASP A 545 -15.84 1.65 -19.23
CA ASP A 545 -16.75 2.80 -19.11
C ASP A 545 -17.77 2.80 -20.27
N VAL A 546 -18.06 1.61 -20.82
CA VAL A 546 -19.00 1.43 -21.92
C VAL A 546 -20.42 1.55 -21.39
N VAL A 547 -21.25 2.39 -22.00
CA VAL A 547 -22.64 2.63 -21.52
C VAL A 547 -23.69 1.90 -22.36
N THR A 548 -23.35 1.50 -23.58
CA THR A 548 -24.28 0.84 -24.50
C THR A 548 -24.65 -0.57 -24.07
N GLU A 549 -25.91 -0.94 -24.32
CA GLU A 549 -26.44 -2.30 -24.19
C GLU A 549 -26.72 -2.95 -25.55
N ASP A 550 -26.46 -2.25 -26.67
CA ASP A 550 -26.65 -2.79 -28.01
C ASP A 550 -25.67 -3.96 -28.28
N GLU A 551 -26.22 -5.14 -28.55
CA GLU A 551 -25.41 -6.34 -28.77
C GLU A 551 -24.44 -6.21 -29.95
N GLY A 552 -24.82 -5.45 -30.99
CA GLY A 552 -23.98 -5.21 -32.16
C GLY A 552 -22.77 -4.32 -31.84
N GLU A 553 -22.97 -3.26 -31.09
CA GLU A 553 -21.90 -2.38 -30.59
C GLU A 553 -20.97 -3.11 -29.62
N LEU A 554 -21.54 -3.88 -28.68
CA LEU A 554 -20.77 -4.70 -27.75
C LEU A 554 -19.96 -5.77 -28.48
N GLN A 555 -20.50 -6.39 -29.54
CA GLN A 555 -19.76 -7.36 -30.34
C GLN A 555 -18.62 -6.69 -31.14
N LYS A 556 -18.84 -5.48 -31.68
CA LYS A 556 -17.76 -4.72 -32.33
C LYS A 556 -16.63 -4.41 -31.35
N LEU A 557 -16.98 -3.96 -30.14
CA LEU A 557 -15.98 -3.69 -29.10
C LEU A 557 -15.24 -4.96 -28.70
N ARG A 558 -15.94 -6.08 -28.49
CA ARG A 558 -15.34 -7.40 -28.22
C ARG A 558 -14.27 -7.74 -29.25
N ASN A 559 -14.56 -7.55 -30.53
CA ASN A 559 -13.63 -7.85 -31.61
C ASN A 559 -12.39 -6.94 -31.56
N VAL A 560 -12.56 -5.65 -31.25
CA VAL A 560 -11.45 -4.68 -31.13
C VAL A 560 -10.57 -5.02 -29.92
N MET A 561 -11.16 -5.31 -28.76
CA MET A 561 -10.44 -5.69 -27.54
C MET A 561 -9.70 -7.01 -27.71
N SER A 562 -10.35 -8.02 -28.31
CA SER A 562 -9.70 -9.31 -28.61
C SER A 562 -8.50 -9.11 -29.54
N LYS A 563 -8.65 -8.32 -30.60
CA LYS A 563 -7.55 -7.97 -31.52
C LYS A 563 -6.41 -7.24 -30.80
N PHE A 564 -6.73 -6.30 -29.90
CA PHE A 564 -5.73 -5.62 -29.09
C PHE A 564 -4.91 -6.59 -28.24
N PHE A 565 -5.61 -7.45 -27.49
CA PHE A 565 -4.98 -8.40 -26.59
C PHE A 565 -4.18 -9.49 -27.31
N GLU A 566 -4.74 -10.10 -28.35
CA GLU A 566 -4.06 -11.09 -29.19
C GLU A 566 -2.83 -10.48 -29.87
N GLY A 567 -2.92 -9.23 -30.34
CA GLY A 567 -1.77 -8.55 -30.93
C GLY A 567 -0.66 -8.22 -29.92
N LEU A 568 -1.02 -7.91 -28.67
CA LEU A 568 -0.05 -7.58 -27.62
C LEU A 568 0.62 -8.83 -27.04
N LEU A 569 -0.16 -9.89 -26.86
CA LEU A 569 0.19 -11.11 -26.11
C LEU A 569 -0.37 -12.36 -26.84
N PRO A 570 0.13 -12.69 -28.04
CA PRO A 570 -0.42 -13.78 -28.87
C PRO A 570 -0.19 -15.16 -28.25
N GLU A 571 0.97 -15.35 -27.60
CA GLU A 571 1.38 -16.63 -27.03
C GLU A 571 0.55 -17.00 -25.79
N PRO A 572 -0.10 -18.19 -25.78
CA PRO A 572 -0.77 -18.71 -24.60
C PRO A 572 0.19 -18.89 -23.42
N SER A 573 -0.29 -18.54 -22.23
CA SER A 573 0.46 -18.81 -21.00
C SER A 573 0.45 -20.30 -20.65
N SER A 574 1.41 -20.74 -19.83
CA SER A 574 1.44 -22.11 -19.30
C SER A 574 0.24 -22.45 -18.41
N PHE A 575 -0.56 -21.45 -18.03
CA PHE A 575 -1.75 -21.56 -17.20
C PHE A 575 -3.03 -21.81 -18.00
N GLU A 576 -2.97 -21.69 -19.32
CA GLU A 576 -4.12 -21.92 -20.21
C GLU A 576 -4.29 -23.39 -20.57
N LYS A 577 -5.55 -23.78 -20.83
CA LYS A 577 -5.93 -25.14 -21.25
C LYS A 577 -5.35 -25.52 -22.60
#